data_AF-A0A7C3FKT1-F1
#
_entry.id   AF-A0A7C3FKT1-F1
#
_cell.length_a   1.000
_cell.length_b   1.000
_cell.length_c   1.000
_cell.angle_alpha   90.00
_cell.angle_beta   90.00
_cell.angle_gamma   90.00
#
_symmetry.space_group_name_H-M   'P 1'
#
loop_
_entity.id
_entity.type
_entity.pdbx_description
1 polymer ?
#
loop_
_entity_poly.entity_id
_entity_poly.type
_entity_poly.pdbx_seq_one_letter_code
_entity_poly.pdbx_strand_id
1 'polypeptide(L)'
;MKGISHFITGVALATFFPEVVQLGAEGVLLPMLAGIGGILPDTLDFKFARYFEKYDLEIDPGLDPDPEYIADVLAAAMRRAYESGTSQNVMAHTVRLGPDLWREYAIRFDPEAGEVAVRVGPLVNTGQVPYAGTEPAGMEEARRKVGAPLVHTYSSEYKINIFSGPSFRFAREGEDLYVHFLDWHRRWSHSLTLSVVLGGIFGLLFGKWAGLVAGLGFAAHVLEDQVGYMGSNLFWPFTAKRLPGLGLIHSGDAIPNFLTVWTSVALILFNLDRFSPAPLLPPARYLLVAIGAPWLVLGGKYAWDKIQARLEPTSREARRQADIIAEVEEKVE
;
A
#
# COMPACT_ATOMS: atom_id res chain seq x y z
N MET A 1 -1.10 -5.10 -0.81
CA MET A 1 -0.38 -5.94 -1.81
C MET A 1 -0.56 -5.30 -3.18
N LYS A 2 -0.11 -5.93 -4.27
CA LYS A 2 -0.46 -5.48 -5.62
C LYS A 2 -1.95 -5.71 -5.92
N GLY A 3 -2.52 -4.90 -6.81
CA GLY A 3 -3.93 -4.94 -7.17
C GLY A 3 -4.37 -6.31 -7.69
N ILE A 4 -3.52 -6.97 -8.49
CA ILE A 4 -3.81 -8.33 -8.98
C ILE A 4 -3.94 -9.36 -7.84
N SER A 5 -3.16 -9.20 -6.76
CA SER A 5 -3.20 -10.09 -5.59
C SER A 5 -4.56 -9.97 -4.90
N HIS A 6 -5.03 -8.75 -4.69
CA HIS A 6 -6.34 -8.48 -4.09
C HIS A 6 -7.51 -9.01 -4.95
N PHE A 7 -7.44 -8.78 -6.26
CA PHE A 7 -8.42 -9.30 -7.21
C PHE A 7 -8.53 -10.83 -7.14
N ILE A 8 -7.40 -11.54 -7.29
CA ILE A 8 -7.43 -13.00 -7.39
C ILE A 8 -7.75 -13.65 -6.04
N THR A 9 -7.40 -13.03 -4.90
CA THR A 9 -7.88 -13.48 -3.58
C THR A 9 -9.40 -13.44 -3.49
N GLY A 10 -10.04 -12.35 -3.97
CA GLY A 10 -11.49 -12.25 -4.04
C GLY A 10 -12.11 -13.37 -4.89
N VAL A 11 -11.56 -13.61 -6.08
CA VAL A 11 -11.99 -14.73 -6.95
C VAL A 11 -11.85 -16.08 -6.24
N ALA A 12 -10.70 -16.32 -5.60
CA ALA A 12 -10.44 -17.57 -4.90
C ALA A 12 -11.41 -17.81 -3.75
N LEU A 13 -11.71 -16.80 -2.93
CA LEU A 13 -12.70 -16.89 -1.86
C LEU A 13 -14.09 -17.27 -2.37
N ALA A 14 -14.51 -16.71 -3.50
CA ALA A 14 -15.79 -17.03 -4.11
C ALA A 14 -15.90 -18.52 -4.50
N THR A 15 -14.79 -19.14 -4.91
CA THR A 15 -14.78 -20.55 -5.29
C THR A 15 -14.99 -21.51 -4.12
N PHE A 16 -14.91 -21.08 -2.87
CA PHE A 16 -15.21 -21.94 -1.71
C PHE A 16 -16.70 -22.26 -1.55
N PHE A 17 -17.57 -21.54 -2.27
CA PHE A 17 -19.02 -21.74 -2.24
C PHE A 17 -19.45 -22.59 -3.44
N PRO A 18 -19.94 -23.82 -3.25
CA PRO A 18 -20.30 -24.70 -4.36
C PRO A 18 -21.42 -24.10 -5.23
N GLU A 19 -22.37 -23.38 -4.64
CA GLU A 19 -23.42 -22.70 -5.38
C GLU A 19 -22.87 -21.61 -6.31
N VAL A 20 -21.82 -20.90 -5.89
CA VAL A 20 -21.16 -19.89 -6.72
C VAL A 20 -20.43 -20.55 -7.88
N VAL A 21 -19.79 -21.70 -7.65
CA VAL A 21 -19.11 -22.46 -8.71
C VAL A 21 -20.11 -23.04 -9.71
N GLN A 22 -21.24 -23.58 -9.25
CA GLN A 22 -22.31 -24.10 -10.11
C GLN A 22 -22.92 -23.00 -10.99
N LEU A 23 -23.27 -21.86 -10.38
CA LEU A 23 -23.76 -20.69 -11.13
C LEU A 23 -22.69 -20.18 -12.12
N GLY A 24 -21.41 -20.27 -11.78
CA GLY A 24 -20.30 -19.98 -12.67
C GLY A 24 -20.27 -20.87 -13.91
N ALA A 25 -20.56 -22.17 -13.76
CA ALA A 25 -20.68 -23.11 -14.89
C ALA A 25 -21.87 -22.79 -15.81
N GLU A 26 -22.90 -22.13 -15.29
CA GLU A 26 -24.05 -21.62 -16.03
C GLU A 26 -23.79 -20.23 -16.68
N GLY A 27 -22.59 -19.67 -16.51
CA GLY A 27 -22.17 -18.39 -17.09
C GLY A 27 -22.35 -17.18 -16.17
N VAL A 28 -22.73 -17.36 -14.91
CA VAL A 28 -22.87 -16.25 -13.95
C VAL A 28 -21.49 -15.82 -13.44
N LEU A 29 -21.19 -14.52 -13.53
CA LEU A 29 -19.87 -13.97 -13.23
C LEU A 29 -19.64 -13.64 -11.73
N LEU A 30 -20.19 -14.45 -10.82
CA LEU A 30 -20.05 -14.21 -9.37
C LEU A 30 -18.58 -14.25 -8.88
N PRO A 31 -17.71 -15.18 -9.33
CA PRO A 31 -16.29 -15.12 -8.96
C PRO A 31 -15.60 -13.82 -9.41
N MET A 32 -15.96 -13.29 -10.58
CA MET A 32 -15.45 -12.01 -11.08
C MET A 32 -15.95 -10.85 -10.23
N LEU A 33 -17.22 -10.85 -9.81
CA LEU A 33 -17.76 -9.86 -8.90
C LEU A 33 -17.01 -9.84 -7.56
N ALA A 34 -16.61 -11.01 -7.06
CA ALA A 34 -15.78 -11.12 -5.86
C ALA A 34 -14.40 -10.48 -6.06
N GLY A 35 -13.77 -10.71 -7.23
CA GLY A 35 -12.51 -10.06 -7.59
C GLY A 35 -12.64 -8.54 -7.71
N ILE A 36 -13.73 -8.05 -8.30
CA ILE A 36 -14.07 -6.62 -8.32
C ILE A 36 -14.20 -6.08 -6.89
N GLY A 37 -14.89 -6.80 -6.02
CA GLY A 37 -14.96 -6.48 -4.59
C GLY A 37 -13.58 -6.38 -3.94
N GLY A 38 -12.66 -7.27 -4.33
CA GLY A 38 -11.26 -7.26 -3.90
C GLY A 38 -10.48 -6.01 -4.29
N ILE A 39 -10.70 -5.41 -5.46
CA ILE A 39 -9.97 -4.20 -5.88
C ILE A 39 -10.70 -2.89 -5.57
N LEU A 40 -11.96 -2.99 -5.13
CA LEU A 40 -12.83 -1.84 -4.92
C LEU A 40 -12.32 -0.87 -3.84
N PRO A 41 -11.77 -1.30 -2.68
CA PRO A 41 -11.25 -0.36 -1.68
C PRO A 41 -10.21 0.60 -2.24
N ASP A 42 -9.23 0.06 -2.95
CA ASP A 42 -8.19 0.85 -3.63
C ASP A 42 -8.78 1.74 -4.72
N THR A 43 -9.72 1.21 -5.51
CA THR A 43 -10.39 1.99 -6.57
C THR A 43 -11.10 3.20 -5.97
N LEU A 44 -11.81 3.03 -4.85
CA LEU A 44 -12.49 4.12 -4.15
C LEU A 44 -11.49 5.18 -3.67
N ASP A 45 -10.35 4.75 -3.14
CA ASP A 45 -9.34 5.67 -2.67
C ASP A 45 -8.71 6.47 -3.80
N PHE A 46 -8.20 5.81 -4.83
CA PHE A 46 -7.40 6.46 -5.86
C PHE A 46 -8.24 7.22 -6.89
N LYS A 47 -9.47 6.76 -7.17
CA LYS A 47 -10.37 7.45 -8.12
C LYS A 47 -11.31 8.45 -7.44
N PHE A 48 -11.48 8.40 -6.11
CA PHE A 48 -12.35 9.34 -5.38
C PHE A 48 -11.67 9.99 -4.17
N ALA A 49 -11.29 9.23 -3.13
CA ALA A 49 -10.84 9.81 -1.86
C ALA A 49 -9.65 10.77 -2.03
N ARG A 50 -8.70 10.42 -2.91
CA ARG A 50 -7.54 11.24 -3.25
C ARG A 50 -7.91 12.66 -3.69
N TYR A 51 -8.99 12.82 -4.45
CA TYR A 51 -9.43 14.10 -5.01
C TYR A 51 -10.25 14.94 -4.02
N PHE A 52 -10.72 14.34 -2.93
CA PHE A 52 -11.39 15.06 -1.85
C PHE A 52 -10.43 15.52 -0.75
N GLU A 53 -9.17 15.08 -0.78
CA GLU A 53 -8.16 15.51 0.18
C GLU A 53 -7.78 16.97 -0.08
N LYS A 54 -7.71 17.75 0.99
CA LYS A 54 -7.28 19.15 0.95
C LYS A 54 -5.88 19.25 1.55
N TYR A 55 -5.00 19.95 0.85
CA TYR A 55 -3.63 20.21 1.30
C TYR A 55 -3.53 21.65 1.83
N ASP A 56 -2.95 21.80 3.01
CA ASP A 56 -2.64 23.09 3.61
C ASP A 56 -1.38 23.71 2.99
N LEU A 57 -0.53 22.85 2.41
CA LEU A 57 0.73 23.20 1.79
C LEU A 57 1.02 22.24 0.62
N GLU A 58 1.36 22.80 -0.53
CA GLU A 58 1.87 22.06 -1.67
C GLU A 58 3.30 22.53 -1.93
N ILE A 59 4.24 21.58 -1.92
CA ILE A 59 5.64 21.83 -2.20
C ILE A 59 5.88 21.46 -3.66
N ASP A 60 6.04 22.48 -4.51
CA ASP A 60 6.50 22.34 -5.89
C ASP A 60 7.97 22.78 -5.96
N PRO A 61 8.93 21.85 -6.13
CA PRO A 61 10.34 22.20 -6.20
C PRO A 61 10.75 22.90 -7.50
N GLY A 62 9.88 22.98 -8.52
CA GLY A 62 10.27 23.46 -9.84
C GLY A 62 11.27 22.52 -10.54
N LEU A 63 12.05 23.03 -11.49
CA LEU A 63 13.01 22.24 -12.27
C LEU A 63 14.37 22.04 -11.59
N ASP A 64 14.71 22.92 -10.65
CA ASP A 64 15.96 22.92 -9.91
C ASP A 64 15.63 22.88 -8.40
N PRO A 65 15.40 21.69 -7.84
CA PRO A 65 14.93 21.55 -6.47
C PRO A 65 15.97 22.06 -5.47
N ASP A 66 15.57 23.00 -4.62
CA ASP A 66 16.38 23.48 -3.50
C ASP A 66 16.10 22.65 -2.24
N PRO A 67 17.05 21.80 -1.77
CA PRO A 67 16.84 20.97 -0.60
C PRO A 67 16.67 21.80 0.68
N GLU A 68 17.30 22.98 0.78
CA GLU A 68 17.21 23.85 1.97
C GLU A 68 15.80 24.42 2.10
N TYR A 69 15.25 24.94 1.01
CA TYR A 69 13.88 25.44 0.95
C TYR A 69 12.86 24.35 1.33
N ILE A 70 12.96 23.16 0.73
CA ILE A 70 12.04 22.05 1.00
C ILE A 70 12.12 21.65 2.49
N ALA A 71 13.33 21.53 3.04
CA ALA A 71 13.53 21.17 4.44
C ALA A 71 12.96 22.24 5.39
N ASP A 72 13.16 23.52 5.08
CA ASP A 72 12.63 24.65 5.86
C ASP A 72 11.10 24.66 5.89
N VAL A 73 10.48 24.49 4.72
CA VAL A 73 9.02 24.50 4.57
C VAL A 73 8.39 23.29 5.26
N LEU A 74 9.00 22.09 5.15
CA LEU A 74 8.57 20.90 5.89
C LEU A 74 8.68 21.10 7.41
N ALA A 75 9.84 21.53 7.91
CA ALA A 75 10.04 21.77 9.34
C ALA A 75 9.08 22.84 9.88
N ALA A 76 8.78 23.88 9.09
CA ALA A 76 7.79 24.89 9.46
C ALA A 76 6.36 24.30 9.54
N ALA A 77 5.94 23.48 8.57
CA ALA A 77 4.64 22.81 8.61
C ALA A 77 4.52 21.86 9.81
N MET A 78 5.57 21.08 10.07
CA MET A 78 5.66 20.18 11.22
C MET A 78 5.55 20.93 12.55
N ARG A 79 6.29 22.03 12.72
CA ARG A 79 6.21 22.89 13.91
C ARG A 79 4.81 23.49 14.08
N ARG A 80 4.23 24.03 13.01
CA ARG A 80 2.85 24.55 13.05
C ARG A 80 1.86 23.49 13.52
N ALA A 81 1.97 22.26 13.02
CA ALA A 81 1.10 21.17 13.43
C ALA A 81 1.22 20.85 14.92
N TYR A 82 2.45 20.86 15.44
CA TYR A 82 2.73 20.59 16.85
C TYR A 82 2.29 21.73 17.79
N GLU A 83 2.64 22.96 17.46
CA GLU A 83 2.39 24.14 18.29
C GLU A 83 0.90 24.52 18.33
N SER A 84 0.22 24.47 17.19
CA SER A 84 -1.20 24.82 17.10
C SER A 84 -2.14 23.67 17.49
N GLY A 85 -1.65 22.43 17.49
CA GLY A 85 -2.47 21.22 17.63
C GLY A 85 -3.38 20.93 16.43
N THR A 86 -3.35 21.75 15.38
CA THR A 86 -4.13 21.54 14.15
C THR A 86 -3.27 20.78 13.15
N SER A 87 -3.80 19.72 12.54
CA SER A 87 -3.04 18.94 11.55
C SER A 87 -2.62 19.80 10.35
N GLN A 88 -1.51 19.41 9.72
CA GLN A 88 -1.04 20.02 8.46
C GLN A 88 -0.91 18.92 7.40
N ASN A 89 -1.73 19.01 6.37
CA ASN A 89 -1.69 18.16 5.19
C ASN A 89 -0.75 18.78 4.15
N VAL A 90 0.30 18.05 3.78
CA VAL A 90 1.35 18.51 2.88
C VAL A 90 1.46 17.59 1.67
N MET A 91 1.41 18.16 0.47
CA MET A 91 1.73 17.45 -0.78
C MET A 91 3.17 17.77 -1.18
N ALA A 92 3.95 16.74 -1.52
CA ALA A 92 5.32 16.90 -2.02
C ALA A 92 5.35 16.50 -3.50
N HIS A 93 5.40 17.49 -4.40
CA HIS A 93 5.37 17.25 -5.84
C HIS A 93 6.72 16.81 -6.40
N THR A 94 6.65 15.99 -7.45
CA THR A 94 7.84 15.52 -8.16
C THR A 94 8.37 16.55 -9.13
N VAL A 95 9.68 16.47 -9.38
CA VAL A 95 10.34 17.25 -10.43
C VAL A 95 10.34 16.47 -11.74
N ARG A 96 9.34 16.74 -12.60
CA ARG A 96 9.25 16.13 -13.93
C ARG A 96 10.06 16.93 -14.95
N LEU A 97 11.06 16.29 -15.57
CA LEU A 97 11.92 16.90 -16.59
C LEU A 97 11.55 16.46 -18.02
N GLY A 98 10.79 15.37 -18.16
CA GLY A 98 10.38 14.84 -19.45
C GLY A 98 9.24 13.83 -19.35
N PRO A 99 8.85 13.21 -20.48
CA PRO A 99 7.77 12.22 -20.49
C PRO A 99 8.10 10.99 -19.65
N ASP A 100 9.36 10.54 -19.68
CA ASP A 100 9.92 9.38 -18.97
C ASP A 100 11.16 9.78 -18.15
N LEU A 101 11.18 11.02 -17.62
CA LEU A 101 12.36 11.54 -16.92
C LEU A 101 11.96 12.46 -15.76
N TRP A 102 12.48 12.14 -14.57
CA TRP A 102 12.28 12.91 -13.34
C TRP A 102 13.60 13.11 -12.61
N ARG A 103 13.69 14.20 -11.86
CA ARG A 103 14.73 14.39 -10.84
C ARG A 103 14.19 13.85 -9.51
N GLU A 104 14.85 12.83 -8.98
CA GLU A 104 14.54 12.33 -7.64
C GLU A 104 14.99 13.36 -6.59
N TYR A 105 14.22 13.50 -5.51
CA TYR A 105 14.73 13.99 -4.23
C TYR A 105 14.15 13.14 -3.11
N ALA A 106 14.85 13.08 -1.98
CA ALA A 106 14.47 12.29 -0.83
C ALA A 106 14.13 13.20 0.34
N ILE A 107 13.06 12.88 1.06
CA ILE A 107 12.70 13.46 2.36
C ILE A 107 12.91 12.39 3.42
N ARG A 108 13.75 12.66 4.42
CA ARG A 108 14.01 11.77 5.55
C ARG A 108 13.54 12.41 6.86
N PHE A 109 12.66 11.74 7.58
CA PHE A 109 12.27 12.10 8.94
C PHE A 109 13.05 11.22 9.92
N ASP A 110 13.83 11.87 10.78
CA ASP A 110 14.73 11.24 11.75
C ASP A 110 14.21 11.48 13.18
N PRO A 111 13.50 10.48 13.77
CA PRO A 111 13.02 10.57 15.14
C PRO A 111 14.09 10.74 16.20
N GLU A 112 15.26 10.11 16.02
CA GLU A 112 16.34 10.14 17.01
C GLU A 112 16.99 11.52 17.06
N ALA A 113 17.21 12.13 15.90
CA ALA A 113 17.74 13.49 15.80
C ALA A 113 16.65 14.56 16.01
N GLY A 114 15.36 14.23 15.86
CA GLY A 114 14.27 15.21 15.82
C GLY A 114 14.38 16.14 14.61
N GLU A 115 14.80 15.58 13.46
CA GLU A 115 15.12 16.32 12.24
C GLU A 115 14.28 15.86 11.05
N VAL A 116 14.08 16.78 10.11
CA VAL A 116 13.76 16.46 8.72
C VAL A 116 14.97 16.80 7.86
N ALA A 117 15.31 15.91 6.95
CA ALA A 117 16.43 16.03 6.04
C ALA A 117 15.95 15.89 4.59
N VAL A 118 16.53 16.66 3.68
CA VAL A 118 16.19 16.64 2.25
C VAL A 118 17.45 16.55 1.42
N ARG A 119 17.45 15.66 0.42
CA ARG A 119 18.58 15.49 -0.50
C ARG A 119 18.07 15.32 -1.92
N VAL A 120 18.66 16.05 -2.87
CA VAL A 120 18.37 15.82 -4.29
C VAL A 120 19.18 14.63 -4.80
N GLY A 121 18.52 13.76 -5.55
CA GLY A 121 19.03 12.51 -6.08
C GLY A 121 19.28 12.54 -7.60
N PRO A 122 19.55 11.35 -8.18
CA PRO A 122 19.78 11.22 -9.62
C PRO A 122 18.53 11.50 -10.44
N LEU A 123 18.71 11.53 -11.76
CA LEU A 123 17.60 11.40 -12.69
C LEU A 123 17.11 9.95 -12.70
N VAL A 124 15.80 9.75 -12.82
CA VAL A 124 15.18 8.44 -12.91
C VAL A 124 14.19 8.38 -14.08
N ASN A 125 13.96 7.17 -14.60
CA ASN A 125 12.88 6.91 -15.55
C ASN A 125 11.55 6.56 -14.83
N THR A 126 10.49 6.25 -15.59
CA THR A 126 9.18 5.88 -15.02
C THR A 126 9.27 4.65 -14.13
N GLY A 127 10.13 3.68 -14.45
CA GLY A 127 10.39 2.51 -13.59
C GLY A 127 11.37 2.77 -12.45
N GLN A 128 11.63 4.05 -12.15
CA GLN A 128 12.53 4.59 -11.13
C GLN A 128 13.96 4.05 -11.19
N VAL A 129 14.40 3.59 -12.36
CA VAL A 129 15.78 3.18 -12.54
C VAL A 129 16.62 4.45 -12.63
N PRO A 130 17.61 4.64 -11.73
CA PRO A 130 18.46 5.82 -11.76
C PRO A 130 19.41 5.79 -12.96
N TYR A 131 19.58 6.94 -13.60
CA TYR A 131 20.61 7.15 -14.60
C TYR A 131 21.93 7.46 -13.90
N ALA A 132 22.88 6.52 -13.97
CA ALA A 132 24.17 6.66 -13.31
C ALA A 132 24.94 7.92 -13.76
N GLY A 133 25.54 8.64 -12.81
CA GLY A 133 26.33 9.84 -13.08
C GLY A 133 25.49 11.11 -13.27
N THR A 134 24.20 11.06 -12.94
CA THR A 134 23.30 12.22 -13.00
C THR A 134 23.03 12.83 -11.64
N GLU A 135 23.61 12.27 -10.57
CA GLU A 135 23.57 12.82 -9.22
C GLU A 135 24.13 14.26 -9.19
N PRO A 136 23.45 15.22 -8.54
CA PRO A 136 23.96 16.58 -8.42
C PRO A 136 25.28 16.61 -7.66
N ALA A 137 26.35 17.04 -8.33
CA ALA A 137 27.68 17.11 -7.72
C ALA A 137 27.73 18.18 -6.62
N GLY A 138 28.21 17.80 -5.44
CA GLY A 138 28.45 18.73 -4.33
C GLY A 138 27.19 19.23 -3.61
N MET A 139 26.01 18.67 -3.91
CA MET A 139 24.80 19.04 -3.19
C MET A 139 24.72 18.28 -1.85
N GLU A 140 24.79 19.03 -0.75
CA GLU A 140 24.67 18.48 0.60
C GLU A 140 23.22 18.19 0.97
N GLU A 141 23.02 17.26 1.91
CA GLU A 141 21.71 17.00 2.51
C GLU A 141 21.35 18.16 3.45
N ALA A 142 20.29 18.89 3.12
CA ALA A 142 19.76 19.95 3.96
C ALA A 142 19.06 19.33 5.16
N ARG A 143 19.37 19.80 6.39
CA ARG A 143 18.79 19.27 7.63
C ARG A 143 18.16 20.39 8.44
N ARG A 144 16.99 20.12 9.02
CA ARG A 144 16.28 21.06 9.90
C ARG A 144 15.74 20.37 11.14
N LYS A 145 16.01 20.98 12.30
CA LYS A 145 15.39 20.59 13.58
C LYS A 145 13.91 20.93 13.56
N VAL A 146 13.08 19.95 13.91
CA VAL A 146 11.64 20.15 14.04
C VAL A 146 11.28 20.72 15.41
N GLY A 147 12.02 20.37 16.47
CA GLY A 147 11.75 20.88 17.82
C GLY A 147 10.54 20.20 18.50
N ALA A 148 10.11 19.04 18.02
CA ALA A 148 9.08 18.20 18.62
C ALA A 148 9.52 16.72 18.56
N PRO A 149 9.12 15.87 19.53
CA PRO A 149 9.33 14.42 19.44
C PRO A 149 8.61 13.85 18.21
N LEU A 150 9.34 13.19 17.32
CA LEU A 150 8.80 12.70 16.05
C LEU A 150 8.47 11.22 16.11
N VAL A 151 7.34 10.84 15.51
CA VAL A 151 6.97 9.45 15.27
C VAL A 151 6.58 9.31 13.80
N HIS A 152 7.30 8.48 13.04
CA HIS A 152 6.83 8.10 11.70
C HIS A 152 5.94 6.85 11.76
N THR A 153 4.96 6.77 10.86
CA THR A 153 4.03 5.63 10.81
C THR A 153 4.34 4.62 9.71
N TYR A 154 5.28 4.93 8.82
CA TYR A 154 5.57 4.11 7.65
C TYR A 154 7.08 3.94 7.39
N SER A 155 7.76 4.99 6.92
CA SER A 155 9.19 4.99 6.61
C SER A 155 9.93 6.18 7.24
N SER A 156 11.23 6.03 7.41
CA SER A 156 12.15 7.12 7.74
C SER A 156 12.48 7.97 6.52
N GLU A 157 12.60 7.39 5.32
CA GLU A 157 12.93 8.11 4.09
C GLU A 157 11.90 7.85 2.99
N TYR A 158 11.59 8.90 2.22
CA TYR A 158 10.64 8.91 1.10
C TYR A 158 11.34 9.49 -0.12
N LYS A 159 11.39 8.73 -1.22
CA LYS A 159 11.87 9.20 -2.52
C LYS A 159 10.70 9.76 -3.32
N ILE A 160 10.87 10.98 -3.82
CA ILE A 160 9.89 11.71 -4.59
C ILE A 160 10.44 11.80 -6.00
N ASN A 161 9.99 10.90 -6.87
CA ASN A 161 10.68 10.65 -8.12
C ASN A 161 9.77 10.31 -9.31
N ILE A 162 8.47 10.06 -9.14
CA ILE A 162 7.52 9.81 -10.25
C ILE A 162 6.06 10.20 -9.91
N PHE A 163 5.24 10.36 -10.95
CA PHE A 163 3.83 10.79 -10.89
C PHE A 163 3.63 12.16 -10.23
N SER A 164 2.78 12.25 -9.20
CA SER A 164 2.45 13.51 -8.52
C SER A 164 3.19 13.68 -7.20
N GLY A 165 3.93 12.64 -6.77
CA GLY A 165 4.56 12.56 -5.46
C GLY A 165 3.60 12.20 -4.32
N PRO A 166 4.14 11.95 -3.11
CA PRO A 166 3.35 11.55 -1.95
C PRO A 166 2.77 12.74 -1.19
N SER A 167 1.78 12.45 -0.34
CA SER A 167 1.31 13.39 0.67
C SER A 167 1.53 12.89 2.09
N PHE A 168 1.68 13.83 3.01
CA PHE A 168 1.91 13.62 4.42
C PHE A 168 0.86 14.39 5.23
N ARG A 169 0.42 13.82 6.34
CA ARG A 169 -0.28 14.58 7.38
C ARG A 169 0.59 14.62 8.63
N PHE A 170 0.94 15.82 9.06
CA PHE A 170 1.58 16.07 10.35
C PHE A 170 0.50 16.34 11.39
N ALA A 171 0.45 15.53 12.45
CA ALA A 171 -0.56 15.66 13.49
C ALA A 171 0.05 15.45 14.87
N ARG A 172 -0.28 16.33 15.82
CA ARG A 172 0.08 16.14 17.22
C ARG A 172 -0.86 15.13 17.87
N GLU A 173 -0.30 14.09 18.49
CA GLU A 173 -1.05 13.12 19.29
C GLU A 173 -0.37 13.02 20.66
N GLY A 174 -0.94 13.69 21.66
CA GLY A 174 -0.29 13.84 22.96
C GLY A 174 0.94 14.75 22.87
N GLU A 175 2.09 14.24 23.31
CA GLU A 175 3.38 14.96 23.29
C GLU A 175 4.21 14.67 22.03
N ASP A 176 3.71 13.80 21.14
CA ASP A 176 4.43 13.39 19.94
C ASP A 176 3.81 14.02 18.68
N LEU A 177 4.67 14.29 17.69
CA LEU A 177 4.29 14.70 16.34
C LEU A 177 4.36 13.49 15.40
N TYR A 178 3.20 13.04 14.93
CA TYR A 178 3.08 11.91 14.02
C TYR A 178 3.19 12.37 12.56
N VAL A 179 4.01 11.64 11.80
CA VAL A 179 4.12 11.74 10.34
C VAL A 179 3.29 10.61 9.73
N HIS A 180 2.11 10.96 9.24
CA HIS A 180 1.20 10.04 8.56
C HIS A 180 1.43 10.07 7.05
N PHE A 181 1.92 8.97 6.49
CA PHE A 181 2.08 8.82 5.04
C PHE A 181 0.74 8.48 4.38
N LEU A 182 0.43 9.16 3.26
CA LEU A 182 -0.79 8.99 2.46
C LEU A 182 -2.03 8.83 3.33
N ASP A 183 -2.27 9.79 4.22
CA ASP A 183 -3.24 9.63 5.30
C ASP A 183 -4.70 9.51 4.79
N TRP A 184 -4.99 10.02 3.59
CA TRP A 184 -6.28 9.83 2.92
C TRP A 184 -6.54 8.37 2.52
N HIS A 185 -5.48 7.59 2.27
CA HIS A 185 -5.55 6.19 1.86
C HIS A 185 -5.81 5.27 3.07
N ARG A 186 -6.68 4.28 2.87
CA ARG A 186 -7.08 3.25 3.86
C ARG A 186 -7.82 3.80 5.09
N ARG A 187 -8.56 4.89 4.88
CA ARG A 187 -9.53 5.43 5.85
C ARG A 187 -10.88 4.68 5.71
N TRP A 188 -11.94 5.38 5.31
CA TRP A 188 -13.31 4.86 5.33
C TRP A 188 -13.54 3.72 4.33
N SER A 189 -12.87 3.80 3.18
CA SER A 189 -12.91 2.83 2.08
C SER A 189 -12.30 1.47 2.44
N HIS A 190 -11.50 1.37 3.49
CA HIS A 190 -10.84 0.13 3.91
C HIS A 190 -11.35 -0.33 5.28
N SER A 191 -12.68 -0.45 5.39
CA SER A 191 -13.36 -0.87 6.61
C SER A 191 -14.18 -2.14 6.39
N LEU A 192 -14.21 -3.00 7.41
CA LEU A 192 -15.04 -4.21 7.43
C LEU A 192 -16.52 -3.86 7.54
N THR A 193 -16.85 -2.71 8.14
CA THR A 193 -18.22 -2.20 8.17
C THR A 193 -18.69 -1.84 6.76
N LEU A 194 -17.88 -1.14 5.97
CA LEU A 194 -18.24 -0.84 4.58
C LEU A 194 -18.35 -2.10 3.72
N SER A 195 -17.50 -3.10 3.95
CA SER A 195 -17.63 -4.42 3.33
C SER A 195 -19.02 -5.03 3.53
N VAL A 196 -19.55 -5.00 4.77
CA VAL A 196 -20.88 -5.53 5.09
C VAL A 196 -21.98 -4.70 4.42
N VAL A 197 -21.86 -3.37 4.44
CA VAL A 197 -22.84 -2.48 3.80
C VAL A 197 -22.89 -2.71 2.30
N LEU A 198 -21.74 -2.72 1.62
CA LEU A 198 -21.66 -2.99 0.18
C LEU A 198 -22.15 -4.40 -0.13
N GLY A 199 -21.75 -5.41 0.63
CA GLY A 199 -22.27 -6.77 0.49
C GLY A 199 -23.80 -6.82 0.62
N GLY A 200 -24.38 -6.08 1.57
CA GLY A 200 -25.82 -5.92 1.69
C GLY A 200 -26.47 -5.30 0.46
N ILE A 201 -25.90 -4.20 -0.06
CA ILE A 201 -26.38 -3.51 -1.27
C ILE A 201 -26.33 -4.44 -2.49
N PHE A 202 -25.19 -5.09 -2.75
CA PHE A 202 -25.07 -6.07 -3.84
C PHE A 202 -26.02 -7.25 -3.65
N GLY A 203 -26.24 -7.67 -2.40
CA GLY A 203 -27.18 -8.73 -2.04
C GLY A 203 -28.63 -8.40 -2.38
N LEU A 204 -29.05 -7.16 -2.11
CA LEU A 204 -30.38 -6.66 -2.44
C LEU A 204 -30.59 -6.49 -3.94
N LEU A 205 -29.57 -6.02 -4.66
CA LEU A 205 -29.67 -5.72 -6.09
C LEU A 205 -29.52 -6.95 -6.99
N PHE A 206 -28.64 -7.88 -6.62
CA PHE A 206 -28.20 -8.99 -7.49
C PHE A 206 -28.34 -10.37 -6.83
N GLY A 207 -28.94 -10.43 -5.64
CA GLY A 207 -29.19 -11.66 -4.91
C GLY A 207 -28.11 -12.01 -3.89
N LYS A 208 -28.47 -12.87 -2.93
CA LYS A 208 -27.66 -13.17 -1.73
C LYS A 208 -26.21 -13.56 -2.02
N TRP A 209 -25.97 -14.32 -3.11
CA TRP A 209 -24.64 -14.79 -3.45
C TRP A 209 -23.75 -13.67 -3.97
N ALA A 210 -24.30 -12.77 -4.80
CA ALA A 210 -23.59 -11.57 -5.25
C ALA A 210 -23.17 -10.69 -4.07
N GLY A 211 -24.08 -10.47 -3.13
CA GLY A 211 -23.79 -9.73 -1.90
C GLY A 211 -22.70 -10.37 -1.05
N LEU A 212 -22.81 -11.68 -0.82
CA LEU A 212 -21.84 -12.42 -0.02
C LEU A 212 -20.43 -12.36 -0.65
N VAL A 213 -20.30 -12.66 -1.94
CA VAL A 213 -18.98 -12.74 -2.58
C VAL A 213 -18.34 -11.36 -2.80
N ALA A 214 -19.13 -10.33 -3.11
CA ALA A 214 -18.63 -8.96 -3.21
C ALA A 214 -18.14 -8.46 -1.84
N GLY A 215 -18.93 -8.70 -0.79
CA GLY A 215 -18.56 -8.37 0.59
C GLY A 215 -17.28 -9.08 1.02
N LEU A 216 -17.19 -10.41 0.83
CA LEU A 216 -16.01 -11.19 1.21
C LEU A 216 -14.76 -10.79 0.42
N GLY A 217 -14.87 -10.52 -0.88
CA GLY A 217 -13.75 -10.00 -1.67
C GLY A 217 -13.23 -8.67 -1.09
N PHE A 218 -14.15 -7.75 -0.78
CA PHE A 218 -13.81 -6.47 -0.15
C PHE A 218 -13.16 -6.66 1.24
N ALA A 219 -13.73 -7.52 2.09
CA ALA A 219 -13.17 -7.80 3.40
C ALA A 219 -11.76 -8.39 3.30
N ALA A 220 -11.54 -9.29 2.33
CA ALA A 220 -10.24 -9.92 2.11
C ALA A 220 -9.16 -8.88 1.78
N HIS A 221 -9.46 -7.92 0.91
CA HIS A 221 -8.54 -6.79 0.64
C HIS A 221 -8.15 -6.06 1.92
N VAL A 222 -9.15 -5.67 2.73
CA VAL A 222 -8.93 -4.95 3.98
C VAL A 222 -8.06 -5.75 4.96
N LEU A 223 -8.27 -7.07 5.04
CA LEU A 223 -7.49 -7.95 5.90
C LEU A 223 -6.08 -8.18 5.36
N GLU A 224 -5.91 -8.31 4.05
CA GLU A 224 -4.59 -8.41 3.40
C GLU A 224 -3.74 -7.17 3.66
N ASP A 225 -4.36 -5.98 3.67
CA ASP A 225 -3.69 -4.73 3.99
C ASP A 225 -3.21 -4.64 5.45
N GLN A 226 -3.81 -5.37 6.37
CA GLN A 226 -3.33 -5.50 7.76
C GLN A 226 -2.02 -6.28 7.86
N VAL A 227 -1.66 -7.09 6.86
CA VAL A 227 -0.37 -7.79 6.83
C VAL A 227 0.77 -6.81 6.48
N GLY A 228 0.43 -5.69 5.83
CA GLY A 228 1.35 -4.62 5.46
C GLY A 228 1.74 -3.68 6.60
N TYR A 229 2.34 -2.54 6.27
CA TYR A 229 2.75 -1.52 7.26
C TYR A 229 1.65 -0.49 7.54
N MET A 230 0.96 0.00 6.51
CA MET A 230 -0.05 1.07 6.68
C MET A 230 -1.28 0.62 7.48
N GLY A 231 -1.66 -0.67 7.38
CA GLY A 231 -2.90 -1.17 7.95
C GLY A 231 -4.14 -0.50 7.34
N SER A 232 -5.18 -0.26 8.15
CA SER A 232 -6.48 0.24 7.69
C SER A 232 -7.35 0.71 8.87
N ASN A 233 -8.38 1.51 8.60
CA ASN A 233 -9.45 1.77 9.58
C ASN A 233 -10.54 0.69 9.49
N LEU A 234 -10.39 -0.38 10.29
CA LEU A 234 -11.26 -1.55 10.23
C LEU A 234 -12.74 -1.28 10.53
N PHE A 235 -13.07 -0.25 11.33
CA PHE A 235 -14.40 -0.05 11.89
C PHE A 235 -14.99 1.34 11.62
N TRP A 236 -14.57 2.01 10.55
CA TRP A 236 -15.27 3.21 10.10
C TRP A 236 -16.77 2.91 9.87
N PRO A 237 -17.74 3.78 10.26
CA PRO A 237 -17.57 5.12 10.81
C PRO A 237 -17.49 5.19 12.34
N PHE A 238 -17.46 4.06 13.05
CA PHE A 238 -17.43 4.05 14.52
C PHE A 238 -16.10 4.58 15.09
N THR A 239 -15.03 4.54 14.31
CA THR A 239 -13.75 5.15 14.63
C THR A 239 -13.17 5.85 13.40
N ALA A 240 -12.39 6.91 13.63
CA ALA A 240 -11.56 7.57 12.62
C ALA A 240 -10.11 7.07 12.64
N LYS A 241 -9.73 6.26 13.65
CA LYS A 241 -8.35 5.83 13.87
C LYS A 241 -7.98 4.66 12.94
N ARG A 242 -6.91 4.84 12.17
CA ARG A 242 -6.26 3.77 11.40
C ARG A 242 -5.50 2.86 12.36
N LEU A 243 -5.73 1.54 12.26
CA LEU A 243 -4.93 0.55 12.96
C LEU A 243 -3.67 0.28 12.12
N PRO A 244 -2.47 0.32 12.72
CA PRO A 244 -1.24 -0.03 12.01
C PRO A 244 -1.26 -1.50 11.63
N GLY A 245 -0.66 -1.83 10.48
CA GLY A 245 -0.53 -3.22 10.05
C GLY A 245 0.62 -3.94 10.77
N LEU A 246 0.74 -5.24 10.54
CA LEU A 246 1.71 -6.13 11.17
C LEU A 246 3.16 -5.90 10.70
N GLY A 247 3.36 -5.15 9.61
CA GLY A 247 4.69 -4.88 9.02
C GLY A 247 5.39 -6.14 8.49
N LEU A 248 4.61 -7.14 8.06
CA LEU A 248 5.13 -8.44 7.63
C LEU A 248 5.51 -8.46 6.16
N ILE A 249 4.84 -7.66 5.33
CA ILE A 249 5.10 -7.59 3.88
C ILE A 249 4.99 -6.14 3.41
N HIS A 250 5.63 -5.83 2.29
CA HIS A 250 5.40 -4.61 1.54
C HIS A 250 4.65 -4.91 0.24
N SER A 251 4.00 -3.89 -0.30
CA SER A 251 3.29 -3.96 -1.59
C SER A 251 4.23 -4.31 -2.75
N GLY A 252 5.48 -3.82 -2.70
CA GLY A 252 6.53 -4.08 -3.70
C GLY A 252 7.20 -5.46 -3.60
N ASP A 253 7.02 -6.19 -2.50
CA ASP A 253 7.69 -7.48 -2.30
C ASP A 253 7.21 -8.51 -3.34
N ALA A 254 8.11 -8.96 -4.22
CA ALA A 254 7.77 -9.89 -5.28
C ALA A 254 7.30 -11.27 -4.76
N ILE A 255 7.97 -11.80 -3.72
CA ILE A 255 7.68 -13.15 -3.19
C ILE A 255 6.28 -13.23 -2.55
N PRO A 256 5.88 -12.36 -1.61
CA PRO A 256 4.54 -12.34 -1.05
C PRO A 256 3.45 -12.19 -2.12
N ASN A 257 3.62 -11.28 -3.08
CA ASN A 257 2.65 -11.12 -4.17
C ASN A 257 2.52 -12.40 -5.01
N PHE A 258 3.65 -12.99 -5.40
CA PHE A 258 3.66 -14.26 -6.13
C PHE A 258 2.97 -15.37 -5.33
N LEU A 259 3.31 -15.53 -4.05
CA LEU A 259 2.73 -16.57 -3.20
C LEU A 259 1.23 -16.39 -2.99
N THR A 260 0.74 -15.15 -2.85
CA THR A 260 -0.69 -14.87 -2.79
C THR A 260 -1.38 -15.28 -4.08
N VAL A 261 -0.90 -14.79 -5.23
CA VAL A 261 -1.51 -15.12 -6.53
C VAL A 261 -1.48 -16.63 -6.78
N TRP A 262 -0.34 -17.27 -6.52
CA TRP A 262 -0.17 -18.70 -6.68
C TRP A 262 -1.11 -19.51 -5.78
N THR A 263 -1.23 -19.13 -4.50
CA THR A 263 -2.14 -19.76 -3.55
C THR A 263 -3.58 -19.61 -4.01
N SER A 264 -3.98 -18.41 -4.44
CA SER A 264 -5.32 -18.15 -4.94
C SER A 264 -5.64 -18.99 -6.17
N VAL A 265 -4.73 -19.09 -7.15
CA VAL A 265 -4.90 -19.96 -8.32
C VAL A 265 -4.99 -21.44 -7.93
N ALA A 266 -4.12 -21.91 -7.03
CA ALA A 266 -4.16 -23.29 -6.56
C ALA A 266 -5.49 -23.62 -5.85
N LEU A 267 -6.01 -22.70 -5.02
CA LEU A 267 -7.29 -22.86 -4.34
C LEU A 267 -8.47 -22.82 -5.32
N ILE A 268 -8.43 -21.95 -6.34
CA ILE A 268 -9.43 -21.93 -7.41
C ILE A 268 -9.49 -23.29 -8.09
N LEU A 269 -8.35 -23.80 -8.58
CA LEU A 269 -8.30 -25.09 -9.27
C LEU A 269 -8.75 -26.24 -8.36
N PHE A 270 -8.33 -26.23 -7.10
CA PHE A 270 -8.76 -27.21 -6.10
C PHE A 270 -10.28 -27.20 -5.89
N ASN A 271 -10.88 -26.03 -5.73
CA ASN A 271 -12.32 -25.92 -5.48
C ASN A 271 -13.15 -26.27 -6.73
N LEU A 272 -12.69 -25.86 -7.92
CA LEU A 272 -13.33 -26.24 -9.18
C LEU A 272 -13.33 -27.76 -9.38
N ASP A 273 -12.20 -28.42 -9.11
CA ASP A 273 -12.10 -29.88 -9.17
C ASP A 273 -12.97 -30.55 -8.11
N ARG A 274 -12.89 -30.09 -6.85
CA ARG A 274 -13.63 -30.62 -5.71
C ARG A 274 -15.15 -30.55 -5.91
N PHE A 275 -15.65 -29.52 -6.57
CA PHE A 275 -17.07 -29.33 -6.86
C PHE A 275 -17.49 -29.81 -8.25
N SER A 276 -16.56 -30.39 -9.02
CA SER A 276 -16.89 -31.01 -10.29
C SER A 276 -17.62 -32.34 -10.09
N PRO A 277 -18.37 -32.83 -11.10
CA PRO A 277 -19.01 -34.15 -11.04
C PRO A 277 -18.02 -35.32 -10.92
N ALA A 278 -16.75 -35.12 -11.31
CA ALA A 278 -15.72 -36.14 -11.32
C ALA A 278 -14.36 -35.55 -10.87
N PRO A 279 -14.16 -35.30 -9.56
CA PRO A 279 -12.91 -34.74 -9.04
C PRO A 279 -11.71 -35.64 -9.34
N LEU A 280 -10.61 -35.03 -9.80
CA LEU A 280 -9.38 -35.70 -10.21
C LEU A 280 -8.23 -35.46 -9.22
N LEU A 281 -8.27 -34.38 -8.43
CA LEU A 281 -7.17 -33.98 -7.57
C LEU A 281 -7.24 -34.71 -6.22
N PRO A 282 -6.20 -35.47 -5.82
CA PRO A 282 -6.13 -36.02 -4.47
C PRO A 282 -5.89 -34.88 -3.46
N PRO A 283 -6.84 -34.55 -2.56
CA PRO A 283 -6.85 -33.26 -1.86
C PRO A 283 -5.57 -32.97 -1.05
N ALA A 284 -5.17 -33.90 -0.20
CA ALA A 284 -4.00 -33.71 0.66
C ALA A 284 -2.70 -33.58 -0.16
N ARG A 285 -2.53 -34.42 -1.18
CA ARG A 285 -1.33 -34.38 -2.03
C ARG A 285 -1.28 -33.10 -2.85
N TYR A 286 -2.40 -32.70 -3.42
CA TYR A 286 -2.50 -31.46 -4.18
C TYR A 286 -2.17 -30.26 -3.30
N LEU A 287 -2.81 -30.09 -2.14
CA LEU A 287 -2.56 -28.93 -1.28
C LEU A 287 -1.12 -28.91 -0.73
N LEU A 288 -0.55 -30.06 -0.35
CA LEU A 288 0.84 -30.14 0.11
C LEU A 288 1.84 -29.74 -0.98
N VAL A 289 1.62 -30.15 -2.23
CA VAL A 289 2.54 -29.86 -3.34
C VAL A 289 2.29 -28.46 -3.91
N ALA A 290 1.03 -28.12 -4.22
CA ALA A 290 0.67 -26.88 -4.88
C ALA A 290 0.74 -25.66 -3.95
N ILE A 291 0.49 -25.82 -2.65
CA ILE A 291 0.56 -24.70 -1.68
C ILE A 291 1.74 -24.90 -0.73
N GLY A 292 1.84 -26.07 -0.10
CA GLY A 292 2.86 -26.34 0.91
C GLY A 292 4.30 -26.15 0.41
N ALA A 293 4.66 -26.73 -0.75
CA ALA A 293 6.02 -26.65 -1.26
C ALA A 293 6.46 -25.22 -1.67
N PRO A 294 5.68 -24.43 -2.43
CA PRO A 294 6.03 -23.03 -2.72
C PRO A 294 6.17 -22.18 -1.47
N TRP A 295 5.28 -22.33 -0.48
CA TRP A 295 5.38 -21.60 0.79
C TRP A 295 6.61 -22.00 1.61
N LEU A 296 6.94 -23.30 1.67
CA LEU A 296 8.16 -23.77 2.33
C LEU A 296 9.42 -23.19 1.69
N VAL A 297 9.50 -23.21 0.36
CA VAL A 297 10.71 -22.76 -0.37
C VAL A 297 10.80 -21.24 -0.42
N LEU A 298 9.80 -20.57 -0.99
CA LEU A 298 9.85 -19.12 -1.22
C LEU A 298 9.50 -18.34 0.04
N GLY A 299 8.50 -18.78 0.79
CA GLY A 299 8.15 -18.15 2.07
C GLY A 299 9.25 -18.33 3.10
N GLY A 300 9.87 -19.52 3.16
CA GLY A 300 11.06 -19.77 3.97
C GLY A 300 12.24 -18.87 3.59
N LYS A 301 12.53 -18.75 2.28
CA LYS A 301 13.57 -17.83 1.79
C LYS A 301 13.27 -16.37 2.16
N TYR A 302 12.05 -15.90 1.94
CA TYR A 302 11.64 -14.53 2.27
C TYR A 302 11.78 -14.24 3.76
N ALA A 303 11.32 -15.16 4.62
CA ALA A 303 11.47 -15.04 6.06
C ALA A 303 12.94 -15.01 6.49
N TRP A 304 13.78 -15.87 5.90
CA TRP A 304 15.22 -15.89 6.14
C TRP A 304 15.88 -14.57 5.73
N ASP A 305 15.65 -14.09 4.50
CA ASP A 305 16.18 -12.83 3.99
C ASP A 305 15.76 -11.64 4.86
N LYS A 306 14.55 -11.67 5.42
CA LYS A 306 14.02 -10.64 6.31
C LYS A 306 14.65 -10.70 7.70
N ILE A 307 14.92 -11.90 8.23
CA ILE A 307 15.65 -12.08 9.48
C ILE A 307 17.09 -11.57 9.32
N GLN A 308 17.78 -11.96 8.24
CA GLN A 308 19.14 -11.49 7.96
C GLN A 308 19.19 -9.96 7.81
N ALA A 309 18.24 -9.37 7.09
CA ALA A 309 18.14 -7.91 6.97
C ALA A 309 17.81 -7.19 8.29
N ARG A 310 17.20 -7.86 9.27
CA ARG A 310 17.04 -7.29 10.61
C ARG A 310 18.34 -7.26 11.41
N LEU A 311 19.32 -8.10 11.04
CA LEU A 311 20.63 -8.17 11.67
C LEU A 311 21.62 -7.18 11.04
N GLU A 312 21.38 -6.71 9.82
CA GLU A 312 22.20 -5.70 9.13
C GLU A 312 21.54 -4.29 9.12
N PRO A 313 22.14 -3.28 9.78
CA PRO A 313 21.56 -1.93 9.92
C PRO A 313 21.24 -1.22 8.60
N THR A 314 22.08 -1.39 7.57
CA THR A 314 22.05 -0.70 6.28
C THR A 314 21.02 -1.26 5.29
N SER A 315 20.55 -2.50 5.48
CA SER A 315 19.65 -3.20 4.54
C SER A 315 18.17 -2.84 4.70
N ARG A 316 17.79 -2.22 5.83
CA ARG A 316 16.41 -1.81 6.14
C ARG A 316 15.93 -0.65 5.28
N GLU A 317 16.78 0.35 5.03
CA GLU A 317 16.39 1.56 4.32
C GLU A 317 16.26 1.30 2.81
N ALA A 318 17.19 0.57 2.22
CA ALA A 318 17.18 0.27 0.79
C ALA A 318 15.99 -0.59 0.32
N ARG A 319 15.47 -1.50 1.15
CA ARG A 319 14.25 -2.28 0.81
C ARG A 319 12.99 -1.45 0.96
N ARG A 320 12.84 -0.73 2.08
CA ARG A 320 11.72 0.21 2.32
C ARG A 320 11.59 1.29 1.24
N GLN A 321 12.71 1.66 0.62
CA GLN A 321 12.79 2.64 -0.48
C GLN A 321 12.16 2.14 -1.79
N ALA A 322 12.29 0.87 -2.17
CA ALA A 322 11.66 0.33 -3.39
C ALA A 322 10.14 0.16 -3.24
N ASP A 323 9.68 0.06 -1.99
CA ASP A 323 8.30 -0.29 -1.63
C ASP A 323 7.33 0.89 -1.68
N ILE A 324 7.77 2.10 -1.30
CA ILE A 324 7.00 3.36 -1.46
C ILE A 324 6.56 3.54 -2.90
N ILE A 325 7.41 3.12 -3.83
CA ILE A 325 7.28 3.46 -5.22
C ILE A 325 6.40 2.46 -5.97
N ALA A 326 6.48 1.17 -5.64
CA ALA A 326 5.53 0.17 -6.13
C ALA A 326 4.08 0.45 -5.69
N GLU A 327 3.86 1.09 -4.53
CA GLU A 327 2.52 1.42 -4.02
C GLU A 327 1.87 2.60 -4.76
N VAL A 328 2.69 3.52 -5.31
CA VAL A 328 2.24 4.68 -6.10
C VAL A 328 2.11 4.34 -7.59
N GLU A 329 2.95 3.44 -8.12
CA GLU A 329 2.97 3.05 -9.55
C GLU A 329 1.72 2.31 -10.05
N GLU A 330 1.20 1.36 -9.29
CA GLU A 330 0.17 0.45 -9.83
C GLU A 330 -1.23 1.09 -9.94
N LYS A 331 -1.45 2.24 -9.31
CA LYS A 331 -2.81 2.77 -9.06
C LYS A 331 -3.16 4.02 -9.88
N VAL A 332 -2.29 4.39 -10.83
CA VAL A 332 -2.48 5.50 -11.79
C VAL A 332 -2.87 5.02 -13.19
N GLU A 333 -2.72 3.73 -13.53
CA GLU A 333 -3.40 3.12 -14.69
C GLU A 333 -4.92 2.94 -14.46
#